data_AF-A0A321LA20-F1
#
_entry.id   AF-A0A321LA20-F1
#
_cell.length_a   1.000
_cell.length_b   1.000
_cell.length_c   1.000
_cell.angle_alpha   90.00
_cell.angle_beta   90.00
_cell.angle_gamma   90.00
#
_symmetry.space_group_name_H-M   'P 1'
#
loop_
_entity.id
_entity.type
_entity.pdbx_description
1 polymer ?
#
loop_
_entity_poly.entity_id
_entity_poly.type
_entity_poly.pdbx_seq_one_letter_code
_entity_poly.pdbx_strand_id
1 'polypeptide(L)' 'MPIAKRKLTRAEKEAKARRKAEFVTIFLNAKQKRVHREPMIDGLPVEEFIRRNSNSLWLHEHEMWEYIEPERSYEGLKSG' A
#
# COMPACT_ATOMS: atom_id res chain seq x y z
N MET A 1 4.27 -21.69 40.28
CA MET A 1 3.03 -22.03 39.55
C MET A 1 2.82 -21.03 38.42
N PRO A 2 2.47 -21.43 37.20
CA PRO A 2 2.19 -20.48 36.11
C PRO A 2 0.91 -19.68 36.43
N ILE A 3 1.01 -18.36 36.34
CA ILE A 3 -0.13 -17.45 36.57
C ILE A 3 -1.11 -17.61 35.40
N ALA A 4 -2.35 -17.97 35.70
CA ALA A 4 -3.41 -18.08 34.69
C ALA A 4 -3.69 -16.69 34.09
N LYS A 5 -3.46 -16.53 32.79
CA LYS A 5 -3.73 -15.27 32.09
C LYS A 5 -5.25 -15.08 31.94
N ARG A 6 -5.74 -13.90 32.33
CA ARG A 6 -7.15 -13.50 32.14
C ARG A 6 -7.49 -13.48 30.64
N LYS A 7 -8.73 -13.85 30.29
CA LYS A 7 -9.28 -13.68 28.94
C LYS A 7 -9.44 -12.18 28.61
N LEU A 8 -9.06 -11.79 27.40
CA LEU A 8 -9.29 -10.44 26.88
C LEU A 8 -10.79 -10.17 26.70
N THR A 9 -11.22 -8.97 27.07
CA THR A 9 -12.57 -8.45 26.75
C THR A 9 -12.71 -8.19 25.25
N ARG A 10 -13.94 -7.96 24.79
CA ARG A 10 -14.20 -7.62 23.39
C ARG A 10 -13.49 -6.32 22.97
N ALA A 11 -13.58 -5.27 23.78
CA ALA A 11 -12.90 -4.00 23.51
C ALA A 11 -11.38 -4.16 23.41
N GLU A 12 -10.76 -4.99 24.25
CA GLU A 12 -9.32 -5.25 24.18
C GLU A 12 -8.93 -6.02 22.92
N LYS A 13 -9.78 -6.94 22.45
CA LYS A 13 -9.58 -7.65 21.18
C LYS A 13 -9.68 -6.71 19.98
N GLU A 14 -10.67 -5.82 19.97
CA GLU A 14 -10.86 -4.81 18.92
C GLU A 14 -9.67 -3.83 18.89
N ALA A 15 -9.21 -3.33 20.04
CA ALA A 15 -8.02 -2.49 20.11
C ALA A 15 -6.76 -3.23 19.62
N LYS A 16 -6.63 -4.53 19.93
CA LYS A 16 -5.53 -5.35 19.41
C LYS A 16 -5.62 -5.53 17.89
N ALA A 17 -6.82 -5.69 17.33
CA ALA A 17 -7.03 -5.80 15.89
C ALA A 17 -6.67 -4.49 15.18
N ARG A 18 -7.14 -3.34 15.68
CA ARG A 18 -6.77 -2.01 15.16
C ARG A 18 -5.27 -1.79 15.13
N ARG A 19 -4.58 -2.07 16.25
CA ARG A 19 -3.12 -1.95 16.33
C ARG A 19 -2.38 -2.83 15.32
N LYS A 20 -2.93 -4.00 14.96
CA LYS A 20 -2.34 -4.89 13.94
C LYS A 20 -2.62 -4.42 12.51
N ALA A 21 -3.73 -3.73 12.29
CA ALA A 21 -4.05 -3.13 10.99
C ALA A 21 -3.16 -1.92 10.72
N GLU A 22 -2.99 -1.05 11.72
CA GLU A 22 -2.26 0.22 11.60
C GLU A 22 -0.73 0.06 11.65
N PHE A 23 -0.22 -0.98 12.33
CA PHE A 23 1.22 -1.15 12.59
C PHE A 23 1.72 -2.56 12.28
N VAL A 24 2.97 -2.63 11.81
CA VAL A 24 3.73 -3.86 11.66
C VAL A 24 5.02 -3.78 12.49
N THR A 25 5.47 -4.93 13.01
CA THR A 25 6.78 -5.02 13.66
C THR A 25 7.79 -5.49 12.64
N ILE A 26 8.81 -4.68 12.38
CA ILE A 26 9.95 -5.03 11.56
C ILE A 26 11.17 -5.30 12.44
N PHE A 27 12.09 -6.11 11.94
CA PHE A 27 13.42 -6.26 12.53
C PHE A 27 14.39 -5.39 11.73
N LEU A 28 14.92 -4.36 12.38
CA LEU A 28 15.93 -3.48 11.79
C LEU A 28 17.16 -3.50 12.69
N ASN A 29 18.31 -3.90 12.15
CA ASN A 29 19.59 -3.94 12.86
C ASN A 29 19.53 -4.68 14.21
N ALA A 30 19.00 -5.91 14.18
CA ALA A 30 18.78 -6.76 15.37
C ALA A 30 17.86 -6.16 16.45
N LYS A 31 17.11 -5.10 16.15
CA LYS A 31 16.09 -4.52 17.04
C LYS A 31 14.70 -4.70 16.44
N GLN A 32 13.74 -5.13 17.25
CA GLN A 32 12.32 -5.07 16.88
C GLN A 32 11.83 -3.63 16.97
N LYS A 33 11.32 -3.09 15.87
CA LYS A 33 10.72 -1.76 15.80
C LYS A 33 9.29 -1.87 15.30
N ARG A 34 8.35 -1.22 15.98
CA ARG A 34 6.98 -1.03 15.49
C ARG A 34 6.96 0.17 14.55
N VAL A 35 6.51 -0.05 13.33
CA VAL A 35 6.37 0.99 12.30
C VAL A 35 4.93 1.01 11.79
N HIS A 36 4.48 2.15 11.29
CA HIS A 36 3.20 2.22 10.58
C HIS A 36 3.27 1.32 9.35
N ARG A 37 2.17 0.63 9.06
CA ARG A 37 2.06 -0.15 7.83
C ARG A 37 2.05 0.82 6.65
N GLU A 38 2.84 0.54 5.62
CA GLU A 38 2.74 1.30 4.37
C GLU A 38 1.30 1.25 3.86
N PRO A 39 0.77 2.39 3.36
CA PRO A 39 -0.59 2.44 2.87
C PRO A 39 -0.72 1.48 1.68
N MET A 40 -1.72 0.60 1.76
CA MET A 40 -2.08 -0.33 0.70
C MET A 40 -3.52 -0.06 0.30
N ILE A 41 -3.79 0.08 -0.99
CA ILE A 41 -5.14 0.19 -1.56
C ILE A 41 -5.41 -1.11 -2.31
N ASP A 42 -6.50 -1.80 -1.97
CA ASP A 42 -6.89 -3.10 -2.56
C ASP A 42 -5.78 -4.16 -2.57
N GLY A 43 -4.90 -4.14 -1.55
CA GLY A 43 -3.78 -5.07 -1.43
C GLY A 43 -2.57 -4.73 -2.31
N LEU A 44 -2.60 -3.61 -3.04
CA LEU A 44 -1.47 -3.05 -3.77
C LEU A 44 -0.86 -1.88 -3.01
N PRO A 45 0.47 -1.67 -3.10
CA PRO A 45 1.06 -0.40 -2.71
C PRO A 45 0.34 0.76 -3.40
N VAL A 46 0.16 1.89 -2.71
CA VAL A 46 -0.52 3.08 -3.25
C VAL A 46 0.03 3.47 -4.63
N GLU A 47 1.34 3.47 -4.79
CA GLU A 47 2.01 3.82 -6.05
C GLU A 47 1.56 2.92 -7.22
N GLU A 48 1.50 1.61 -6.96
CA GLU A 48 1.09 0.61 -7.95
C GLU A 48 -0.41 0.73 -8.26
N PHE A 49 -1.23 1.05 -7.26
CA PHE A 49 -2.65 1.31 -7.46
C PHE A 49 -2.87 2.54 -8.34
N ILE A 50 -2.15 3.64 -8.07
CA ILE A 50 -2.23 4.86 -8.86
C ILE A 50 -1.83 4.59 -10.31
N ARG A 51 -0.68 3.94 -10.54
CA ARG A 51 -0.20 3.62 -11.89
C ARG A 51 -1.21 2.83 -12.72
N ARG A 52 -1.91 1.86 -12.11
CA ARG A 52 -2.87 0.99 -12.82
C ARG A 52 -4.21 1.65 -13.12
N ASN A 53 -4.64 2.60 -12.29
CA ASN A 53 -6.00 3.15 -12.34
C ASN A 53 -6.06 4.59 -12.86
N SER A 54 -4.93 5.29 -12.94
CA SER A 54 -4.87 6.69 -13.38
C SER A 54 -4.76 6.82 -14.89
N ASN A 55 -5.42 7.85 -15.44
CA ASN A 55 -5.25 8.24 -16.83
C ASN A 55 -4.05 9.20 -17.00
N SER A 56 -3.61 9.42 -18.23
CA SER A 56 -2.46 10.28 -18.54
C SER A 56 -2.62 11.73 -18.08
N LEU A 57 -3.85 12.27 -18.04
CA LEU A 57 -4.11 13.64 -17.57
C LEU A 57 -3.88 13.75 -16.06
N TRP A 58 -4.38 12.77 -15.31
CA TRP A 58 -4.19 12.69 -13.88
C TRP A 58 -2.71 12.50 -13.52
N LEU A 59 -2.00 11.62 -14.24
CA LEU A 59 -0.56 11.41 -14.02
C LEU A 59 0.26 12.67 -14.31
N HIS A 60 -0.13 13.45 -15.33
CA HIS A 60 0.48 14.74 -15.65
C HIS A 60 0.26 15.77 -14.53
N GLU A 61 -0.96 15.89 -13.99
CA GLU A 61 -1.27 16.84 -12.91
C GLU A 61 -0.49 16.54 -11.61
N HIS A 62 -0.21 15.26 -11.36
CA HIS A 62 0.54 14.79 -10.19
C HIS A 62 2.05 14.63 -10.43
N GLU A 63 2.58 15.16 -11.54
CA GLU A 63 4.01 15.10 -11.92
C GLU A 63 4.58 13.67 -12.04
N MET A 64 3.72 12.69 -12.30
CA MET A 64 4.04 11.26 -12.40
C MET A 64 4.37 10.84 -13.85
N TRP A 65 5.25 11.60 -14.48
CA TRP A 65 5.61 11.48 -15.91
C TRP A 65 6.18 10.12 -16.30
N GLU A 66 6.89 9.46 -15.37
CA GLU A 66 7.52 8.16 -15.57
C GLU A 66 6.51 7.05 -15.92
N TYR A 67 5.24 7.25 -15.59
CA TYR A 67 4.16 6.31 -15.86
C TYR A 67 3.27 6.69 -17.05
N ILE A 68 3.50 7.84 -17.68
CA ILE A 68 2.78 8.22 -18.89
C ILE A 68 3.35 7.38 -20.04
N GLU A 69 2.56 6.44 -20.54
CA GLU A 69 2.92 5.72 -21.75
C GLU A 69 3.04 6.72 -22.91
N PRO A 70 4.15 6.72 -23.66
CA PRO A 70 4.24 7.54 -24.86
C PRO A 70 3.11 7.11 -25.80
N GLU A 71 2.34 8.08 -26.29
CA GLU A 71 1.36 7.82 -27.35
C GLU A 71 2.09 7.05 -28.46
N ARG A 72 1.67 5.80 -28.69
CA ARG A 72 2.15 4.99 -29.80
C ARG A 72 2.03 5.85 -31.05
N SER A 73 3.16 6.32 -31.57
CA SER A 73 3.21 7.12 -32.78
C SER A 73 2.50 6.36 -33.90
N TYR A 74 1.69 7.08 -34.67
CA TYR A 74 0.91 6.58 -35.80
C TYR A 74 1.80 6.06 -36.95
N GLU A 75 2.54 4.97 -36.75
CA GLU A 75 3.32 4.29 -37.80
C GLU A 75 2.50 3.23 -38.56
N GLY A 76 1.18 3.18 -38.35
CA GLY A 76 0.30 2.15 -38.92
C GLY A 76 -0.77 2.63 -39.93
N LEU A 77 -0.97 3.94 -40.15
CA LEU A 77 -2.01 4.45 -41.06
C LEU A 77 -1.52 4.73 -42.50
N LYS A 78 -0.48 4.01 -42.96
CA LYS A 78 -0.09 3.97 -44.37
C LYS A 78 0.01 2.54 -44.89
N SER A 79 -1.12 1.87 -45.02
CA SER A 79 -1.30 0.77 -46.00
C SER A 79 -2.76 0.38 -46.08
N GLY A 80 -3.38 0.59 -47.25
CA GLY A 80 -4.76 0.22 -47.55
C GLY A 80 -5.46 1.30 -48.34
#